data_AF-A0A3N5V0Q3-F1
#
_entry.id   AF-A0A3N5V0Q3-F1
#
_cell.length_a   1.000
_cell.length_b   1.000
_cell.length_c   1.000
_cell.angle_alpha   90.00
_cell.angle_beta   90.00
_cell.angle_gamma   90.00
#
_symmetry.space_group_name_H-M   'P 1'
#
loop_
_entity.id
_entity.type
_entity.pdbx_description
1 polymer ?
#
loop_
_entity_poly.entity_id
_entity_poly.type
_entity_poly.pdbx_seq_one_letter_code
_entity_poly.pdbx_strand_id
1 'polypeptide(L)'
;MTIDIDEAKVERSEIGLWLGWTLATAGGMLLGFLPTVLLVDVLNLSLAQIIVPVLAGTIIGFSQWIVLRRYVTTSSNWILAGGTSWAAGYVLGLLLVQNLPSTMFVEVIGYLLFGVIVALVQWPVLRREIPNLFTWMLASSLGWA
;
A
#
# COMPACT_ATOMS: atom_id res chain seq x y z
N MET A 1 -6.10 44.15 -10.56
CA MET A 1 -5.75 43.03 -9.64
C MET A 1 -5.59 41.80 -10.53
N THR A 2 -4.39 41.57 -11.04
CA THR A 2 -4.06 40.35 -11.79
C THR A 2 -3.89 39.25 -10.77
N ILE A 3 -4.84 38.31 -10.74
CA ILE A 3 -4.69 37.08 -9.96
C ILE A 3 -3.59 36.30 -10.66
N ASP A 4 -2.40 36.29 -10.04
CA ASP A 4 -1.27 35.46 -10.46
C ASP A 4 -1.63 34.01 -10.14
N ILE A 5 -2.38 33.39 -11.06
CA ILE A 5 -2.61 31.96 -11.06
C ILE A 5 -1.30 31.37 -11.57
N ASP A 6 -0.42 31.04 -10.64
CA ASP A 6 0.81 30.28 -10.89
C ASP A 6 0.39 28.93 -11.53
N GLU A 7 0.39 28.86 -12.87
CA GLU A 7 -0.09 27.71 -13.65
C GLU A 7 0.64 26.41 -13.25
N ALA A 8 1.87 26.54 -12.75
CA ALA A 8 2.66 25.44 -12.17
C ALA A 8 2.05 24.82 -10.90
N LYS A 9 1.19 25.55 -10.17
CA LYS A 9 0.40 25.02 -9.06
C LYS A 9 -0.94 24.43 -9.51
N VAL A 10 -1.45 24.82 -10.67
CA VAL A 10 -2.77 24.42 -11.19
C VAL A 10 -2.69 23.13 -11.99
N GLU A 11 -1.57 22.83 -12.67
CA GLU A 11 -1.33 21.53 -13.32
C GLU A 11 -0.75 20.47 -12.35
N ARG A 12 -1.41 20.25 -11.22
CA ARG A 12 -1.26 18.94 -10.53
C ARG A 12 -2.05 17.92 -11.33
N SER A 13 -1.42 17.37 -12.36
CA SER A 13 -1.96 16.22 -13.10
C SER A 13 -2.25 15.09 -12.11
N GLU A 14 -3.54 14.81 -11.88
CA GLU A 14 -4.00 13.66 -11.09
C GLU A 14 -3.37 12.37 -11.61
N ILE A 15 -3.23 12.25 -12.93
CA ILE A 15 -2.56 11.14 -13.59
C ILE A 15 -1.09 11.04 -13.13
N GLY A 16 -0.37 12.15 -13.10
CA GLY A 16 1.03 12.18 -12.64
C GLY A 16 1.18 11.80 -11.17
N LEU A 17 0.23 12.22 -10.32
CA LEU A 17 0.16 11.81 -8.92
C LEU A 17 -0.02 10.30 -8.80
N TRP A 18 -1.07 9.75 -9.43
CA TRP A 18 -1.40 8.33 -9.31
C TRP A 18 -0.34 7.44 -9.97
N LEU A 19 0.23 7.84 -11.11
CA LEU A 19 1.34 7.12 -11.74
C LEU A 19 2.58 7.15 -10.85
N GLY A 20 2.94 8.31 -10.30
CA GLY A 20 4.06 8.44 -9.35
C GLY A 20 3.84 7.58 -8.10
N TRP A 21 2.62 7.53 -7.58
CA TRP A 21 2.26 6.70 -6.44
C TRP A 21 2.36 5.20 -6.75
N THR A 22 1.90 4.78 -7.93
CA THR A 22 2.01 3.38 -8.39
C THR A 22 3.47 2.97 -8.55
N LEU A 23 4.28 3.81 -9.20
CA LEU A 23 5.73 3.56 -9.37
C LEU A 23 6.46 3.53 -8.03
N ALA A 24 6.11 4.41 -7.09
CA ALA A 24 6.67 4.39 -5.75
C ALA A 24 6.25 3.16 -4.95
N THR A 25 5.03 2.66 -5.17
CA THR A 25 4.56 1.40 -4.57
C THR A 25 5.37 0.22 -5.12
N ALA A 26 5.53 0.13 -6.45
CA ALA A 26 6.31 -0.91 -7.10
C ALA A 26 7.80 -0.87 -6.68
N GLY A 27 8.42 0.31 -6.69
CA GLY A 27 9.79 0.50 -6.20
C GLY A 27 9.93 0.17 -4.72
N GLY A 28 8.96 0.59 -3.91
CA GLY A 28 8.88 0.24 -2.49
C GLY A 28 8.77 -1.26 -2.25
N MET A 29 8.02 -2.00 -3.09
CA MET A 29 7.94 -3.46 -3.00
C MET A 29 9.30 -4.10 -3.27
N LEU A 30 9.96 -3.71 -4.36
CA LEU A 30 11.29 -4.22 -4.70
C LEU A 30 12.28 -3.98 -3.57
N LEU A 31 12.30 -2.77 -3.02
CA LEU A 31 13.16 -2.41 -1.89
C LEU A 31 12.72 -3.05 -0.58
N GLY A 32 11.43 -3.30 -0.38
CA GLY A 32 10.86 -3.88 0.83
C GLY A 32 11.18 -5.37 0.98
N PHE A 33 11.21 -6.11 -0.12
CA PHE A 33 11.52 -7.54 -0.14
C PHE A 33 13.02 -7.84 -0.31
N LEU A 34 13.84 -6.89 -0.77
CA LEU A 34 15.29 -7.09 -0.89
C LEU A 34 15.96 -7.47 0.45
N PRO A 35 15.72 -6.76 1.57
CA PRO A 35 16.29 -7.13 2.87
C PRO A 35 15.83 -8.49 3.37
N THR A 36 14.65 -8.97 2.95
CA THR A 36 14.07 -10.22 3.48
C THR A 36 14.84 -11.44 2.99
N VAL A 37 15.53 -11.34 1.85
CA VAL A 37 16.46 -12.36 1.35
C VAL A 37 17.60 -12.60 2.34
N LEU A 38 18.09 -11.55 3.02
CA LEU A 38 19.17 -11.66 3.99
C LEU A 38 18.69 -12.20 5.35
N LEU A 39 17.38 -12.22 5.60
CA LEU A 39 16.77 -12.61 6.87
C LEU A 39 16.27 -14.06 6.89
N VAL A 40 16.23 -14.74 5.74
CA VAL A 40 15.62 -16.07 5.59
C VAL A 40 16.32 -17.15 6.42
N ASP A 41 17.65 -17.06 6.56
CA ASP A 41 18.44 -18.02 7.32
C ASP A 41 18.59 -17.65 8.82
N VAL A 42 18.14 -16.45 9.20
CA VAL A 42 18.30 -15.90 10.55
C VAL A 42 17.01 -16.01 11.34
N LEU A 43 15.86 -15.83 10.68
CA LEU A 43 14.56 -15.83 11.32
C LEU A 43 13.91 -17.22 11.26
N ASN A 44 13.31 -17.65 12.37
CA ASN A 44 12.38 -18.77 12.31
C ASN A 44 11.12 -18.37 11.53
N LEU A 45 10.39 -19.36 11.03
CA LEU A 45 9.23 -19.15 10.15
C LEU A 45 8.18 -18.22 10.78
N SER A 46 7.89 -18.37 12.07
CA SER A 46 6.88 -17.57 12.78
C SER A 46 7.28 -16.09 12.86
N LEU A 47 8.55 -15.79 13.16
CA LEU A 47 9.05 -14.42 13.18
C LEU A 47 9.14 -13.83 11.77
N ALA A 48 9.56 -14.63 10.78
CA ALA A 48 9.62 -14.20 9.39
C ALA A 48 8.24 -13.75 8.88
N GLN A 49 7.18 -14.50 9.19
CA GLN A 49 5.79 -14.18 8.80
C GLN A 49 5.27 -12.85 9.37
N ILE A 50 5.89 -12.29 10.42
CA ILE A 50 5.50 -11.01 11.02
C ILE A 50 6.45 -9.89 10.62
N ILE A 51 7.76 -10.14 10.69
CA ILE A 51 8.79 -9.13 10.47
C ILE A 51 8.86 -8.73 9.00
N VAL A 52 8.80 -9.69 8.07
CA VAL A 52 8.90 -9.43 6.62
C VAL A 52 7.79 -8.49 6.15
N PRO A 53 6.50 -8.74 6.42
CA PRO A 53 5.42 -7.86 5.96
C PRO A 53 5.45 -6.48 6.63
N VAL A 54 5.82 -6.40 7.91
CA VAL A 54 5.92 -5.12 8.62
C VAL A 54 7.03 -4.26 8.03
N LEU A 55 8.21 -4.84 7.79
CA LEU A 55 9.33 -4.13 7.15
C LEU A 55 8.98 -3.72 5.72
N ALA A 56 8.50 -4.66 4.90
CA ALA A 56 8.12 -4.39 3.52
C ALA A 56 7.03 -3.31 3.45
N GLY A 57 5.97 -3.45 4.25
CA GLY A 57 4.88 -2.48 4.34
C GLY A 57 5.32 -1.08 4.79
N THR A 58 6.28 -1.01 5.72
CA THR A 58 6.85 0.27 6.17
C THR A 58 7.64 0.95 5.05
N ILE A 59 8.48 0.19 4.32
CA ILE A 59 9.26 0.69 3.18
C ILE A 59 8.34 1.15 2.04
N ILE A 60 7.29 0.38 1.77
CA ILE A 60 6.28 0.70 0.75
C ILE A 60 5.49 1.95 1.15
N GLY A 61 5.00 2.00 2.39
CA GLY A 61 4.28 3.16 2.93
C GLY A 61 5.16 4.42 2.93
N PHE A 62 6.44 4.29 3.26
CA PHE A 62 7.40 5.39 3.16
C PHE A 62 7.63 5.85 1.72
N SER A 63 7.77 4.92 0.78
CA SER A 63 7.93 5.22 -0.65
C SER A 63 6.71 5.96 -1.20
N GLN A 64 5.51 5.46 -0.89
CA GLN A 64 4.24 6.13 -1.22
C GLN A 64 4.17 7.52 -0.59
N TRP A 65 4.58 7.67 0.67
CA TRP A 65 4.57 8.94 1.38
C TRP A 65 5.48 10.00 0.75
N ILE A 66 6.66 9.64 0.24
CA ILE A 66 7.57 10.58 -0.45
C ILE A 66 6.87 11.27 -1.63
N VAL A 67 6.03 10.53 -2.36
CA VAL A 67 5.22 11.07 -3.44
C VAL A 67 4.05 11.85 -2.86
N LEU A 68 3.21 11.21 -2.04
CA LEU A 68 1.97 11.80 -1.54
C LEU A 68 2.17 13.05 -0.69
N ARG A 69 3.29 13.21 0.02
CA ARG A 69 3.54 14.41 0.84
C ARG A 69 3.64 15.69 0.05
N ARG A 70 3.96 15.59 -1.25
CA ARG A 70 3.98 16.74 -2.14
C ARG A 70 2.58 17.15 -2.55
N TYR A 71 1.62 16.23 -2.54
CA TYR A 71 0.31 16.44 -3.14
C TYR A 71 -0.84 16.49 -2.13
N VAL A 72 -0.86 15.57 -1.17
CA VAL A 72 -2.09 15.15 -0.50
C VAL A 72 -1.98 15.01 1.02
N THR A 73 -0.82 14.62 1.55
CA THR A 73 -0.69 14.31 2.98
C THR A 73 0.67 14.72 3.55
N THR A 74 0.70 15.79 4.35
CA THR A 74 1.87 16.17 5.15
C THR A 74 2.06 15.26 6.37
N SER A 75 1.09 14.41 6.69
CA SER A 75 1.09 13.61 7.92
C SER A 75 1.92 12.33 7.76
N SER A 76 2.85 12.12 8.69
CA SER A 76 3.59 10.86 8.86
C SER A 76 2.69 9.67 9.19
N ASN A 77 1.42 9.91 9.54
CA ASN A 77 0.42 8.87 9.77
C ASN A 77 0.21 7.97 8.55
N TRP A 78 0.55 8.42 7.33
CA TRP A 78 0.54 7.57 6.13
C TRP A 78 1.48 6.37 6.26
N ILE A 79 2.67 6.56 6.83
CA ILE A 79 3.66 5.50 6.97
C ILE A 79 3.14 4.44 7.94
N LEU A 80 2.57 4.88 9.06
CA LEU A 80 1.95 3.98 10.04
C LEU A 80 0.75 3.24 9.44
N ALA A 81 -0.11 3.94 8.70
CA ALA A 81 -1.24 3.33 7.99
C ALA A 81 -0.76 2.30 6.96
N GLY A 82 0.29 2.62 6.18
CA GLY A 82 0.88 1.72 5.18
C GLY A 82 1.52 0.47 5.79
N GLY A 83 2.31 0.62 6.85
CA GLY A 83 2.87 -0.53 7.56
C GLY A 83 1.79 -1.41 8.20
N THR A 84 0.80 -0.78 8.85
CA THR A 84 -0.31 -1.48 9.51
C THR A 84 -1.19 -2.21 8.51
N SER A 85 -1.49 -1.58 7.37
CA SER A 85 -2.34 -2.16 6.33
C SER A 85 -1.72 -3.39 5.69
N TRP A 86 -0.40 -3.32 5.44
CA TRP A 86 0.37 -4.45 4.93
C TRP A 86 0.48 -5.60 5.90
N ALA A 87 0.80 -5.32 7.16
CA ALA A 87 0.89 -6.35 8.18
C ALA A 87 -0.45 -7.04 8.38
N ALA A 88 -1.54 -6.27 8.51
CA ALA A 88 -2.89 -6.81 8.65
C ALA A 88 -3.33 -7.60 7.42
N GLY A 89 -3.12 -7.05 6.21
CA GLY A 89 -3.43 -7.70 4.94
C GLY A 89 -2.72 -9.04 4.80
N TYR A 90 -1.42 -9.07 5.09
CA TYR A 90 -0.61 -10.26 4.94
C TYR A 90 -0.97 -11.34 5.96
N VAL A 91 -1.16 -10.98 7.24
CA VAL A 91 -1.56 -11.93 8.27
C VAL A 91 -2.91 -12.56 7.92
N LEU A 92 -3.89 -11.76 7.52
CA LEU A 92 -5.22 -12.27 7.15
C LEU A 92 -5.17 -13.12 5.87
N GLY A 93 -4.37 -12.72 4.88
CA GLY A 93 -4.15 -13.51 3.67
C GLY A 93 -3.48 -14.85 3.95
N LEU A 94 -2.45 -14.87 4.80
CA LEU A 94 -1.77 -16.10 5.24
C LEU A 94 -2.72 -17.03 5.97
N LEU A 95 -3.52 -16.52 6.91
CA LEU A 95 -4.50 -17.33 7.62
C LEU A 95 -5.48 -17.97 6.65
N LEU A 96 -5.91 -17.24 5.62
CA LEU A 96 -6.82 -17.77 4.61
C LEU A 96 -6.17 -18.91 3.80
N VAL A 97 -4.94 -18.69 3.32
CA VAL A 97 -4.19 -19.69 2.53
C VAL A 97 -3.81 -20.93 3.35
N GLN A 98 -3.50 -20.77 4.64
CA GLN A 98 -3.12 -21.89 5.51
C GLN A 98 -4.30 -22.79 5.91
N ASN A 99 -5.52 -22.23 5.97
CA ASN A 99 -6.70 -22.96 6.44
C ASN A 99 -7.56 -23.52 5.29
N LEU A 100 -7.25 -23.18 4.04
CA LEU A 100 -7.99 -23.61 2.85
C LEU A 100 -7.10 -24.45 1.92
N PRO A 101 -7.71 -25.32 1.09
CA PRO A 101 -6.97 -26.01 0.04
C PRO A 101 -6.31 -24.99 -0.91
N SER A 102 -5.01 -25.13 -1.14
CA SER A 102 -4.25 -24.28 -2.06
C SER A 102 -4.74 -24.48 -3.48
N THR A 103 -5.65 -23.60 -3.90
CA THR A 103 -6.19 -23.53 -5.26
C THR A 103 -5.99 -22.11 -5.77
N MET A 104 -5.84 -21.96 -7.09
CA MET A 104 -5.76 -20.64 -7.73
C MET A 104 -6.90 -19.71 -7.28
N PHE A 105 -8.08 -20.28 -7.05
CA PHE A 105 -9.25 -19.53 -6.56
C PHE A 105 -9.05 -18.94 -5.16
N VAL A 106 -8.47 -19.72 -4.24
CA VAL A 106 -8.18 -19.27 -2.86
C VAL A 106 -7.09 -18.19 -2.85
N GLU A 107 -6.08 -18.32 -3.71
CA GLU A 107 -5.02 -17.32 -3.85
C GLU A 107 -5.57 -15.98 -4.36
N VAL A 108 -6.38 -15.99 -5.41
CA VAL A 108 -7.03 -14.77 -5.95
C VAL A 108 -7.91 -14.11 -4.88
N ILE A 109 -8.69 -14.89 -4.13
CA ILE A 109 -9.49 -14.34 -3.02
C ILE A 109 -8.58 -13.71 -1.95
N GLY A 110 -7.46 -14.35 -1.62
CA GLY A 110 -6.46 -13.82 -0.69
C GLY A 110 -5.95 -12.44 -1.11
N TYR A 111 -5.59 -12.27 -2.39
CA TYR A 111 -5.14 -10.99 -2.93
C TYR A 111 -6.24 -9.93 -3.01
N LEU A 112 -7.46 -10.30 -3.39
CA LEU A 112 -8.60 -9.39 -3.37
C LEU A 112 -8.87 -8.86 -1.95
N LEU A 113 -8.87 -9.74 -0.95
CA LEU A 113 -9.02 -9.39 0.46
C LEU A 113 -7.87 -8.52 0.96
N PHE A 114 -6.64 -8.82 0.54
CA PHE A 114 -5.47 -7.97 0.82
C PHE A 114 -5.72 -6.53 0.35
N GLY A 115 -6.18 -6.36 -0.90
CA GLY A 115 -6.52 -5.05 -1.45
C GLY A 115 -7.65 -4.34 -0.69
N VAL A 116 -8.68 -5.08 -0.22
CA VAL A 116 -9.75 -4.52 0.63
C VAL A 116 -9.18 -3.99 1.94
N ILE A 117 -8.33 -4.77 2.62
CA ILE A 117 -7.73 -4.37 3.90
C ILE A 117 -6.85 -3.14 3.71
N VAL A 118 -6.03 -3.12 2.65
CA VAL A 118 -5.22 -1.96 2.30
C VAL A 118 -6.08 -0.72 2.09
N ALA A 119 -7.17 -0.85 1.32
CA ALA A 119 -8.09 0.25 1.07
C ALA A 119 -8.73 0.78 2.35
N LEU A 120 -9.24 -0.10 3.22
CA LEU A 120 -9.90 0.28 4.47
C LEU A 120 -8.97 1.04 5.42
N VAL A 121 -7.70 0.64 5.48
CA VAL A 121 -6.72 1.28 6.38
C VAL A 121 -6.18 2.60 5.79
N GLN A 122 -6.00 2.68 4.47
CA GLN A 122 -5.49 3.90 3.81
C GLN A 122 -6.57 4.97 3.62
N TRP A 123 -7.83 4.57 3.43
CA TRP A 123 -8.92 5.48 3.11
C TRP A 123 -9.14 6.62 4.10
N PRO A 124 -9.06 6.45 5.44
CA PRO A 124 -9.19 7.56 6.37
C PRO A 124 -8.22 8.72 6.11
N VAL A 125 -7.05 8.43 5.53
CA VAL A 125 -6.05 9.43 5.13
C VAL A 125 -6.33 9.99 3.74
N LEU A 126 -6.85 9.19 2.80
CA LEU A 126 -7.19 9.61 1.43
C LEU A 126 -8.59 10.22 1.26
N ARG A 127 -9.48 10.12 2.25
CA ARG A 127 -10.91 10.45 2.13
C ARG A 127 -11.22 11.86 1.65
N ARG A 128 -10.26 12.79 1.78
CA ARG A 128 -10.40 14.17 1.32
C ARG A 128 -10.35 14.29 -0.21
N GLU A 129 -9.82 13.27 -0.87
CA GLU A 129 -9.38 13.32 -2.27
C GLU A 129 -10.06 12.21 -3.05
N ILE A 130 -10.17 11.03 -2.43
CA ILE A 130 -11.08 9.97 -2.87
C ILE A 130 -12.20 9.83 -1.83
N PRO A 131 -13.28 10.63 -1.96
CA PRO A 131 -14.37 10.60 -0.99
C PRO A 131 -15.12 9.25 -1.02
N ASN A 132 -15.08 8.54 -2.14
CA ASN A 132 -15.76 7.25 -2.29
C ASN A 132 -14.83 6.07 -1.92
N LEU A 133 -15.05 5.49 -0.73
CA LEU A 133 -14.36 4.29 -0.26
C LEU A 133 -14.51 3.12 -1.24
N PHE A 134 -15.70 2.92 -1.82
CA PHE A 134 -15.97 1.78 -2.69
C PHE A 134 -15.11 1.81 -3.95
N THR A 135 -14.94 2.98 -4.56
CA THR A 135 -14.05 3.16 -5.71
C THR A 135 -12.59 2.87 -5.34
N TRP A 136 -12.13 3.34 -4.18
CA TRP A 136 -10.77 3.07 -3.71
C TRP A 136 -10.55 1.58 -3.41
N MET A 137 -11.55 0.93 -2.83
CA MET A 137 -11.54 -0.49 -2.53
C MET A 137 -11.46 -1.33 -3.80
N LEU A 138 -12.30 -1.04 -4.81
CA LEU A 138 -12.24 -1.73 -6.10
C LEU A 138 -10.89 -1.54 -6.79
N ALA A 139 -10.38 -0.32 -6.84
CA ALA A 139 -9.08 -0.03 -7.44
C ALA A 139 -7.94 -0.77 -6.72
N SER A 140 -7.98 -0.80 -5.37
CA SER A 140 -6.97 -1.51 -4.57
C SER A 140 -7.06 -3.01 -4.77
N SER A 141 -8.25 -3.60 -4.69
CA SER A 141 -8.45 -5.04 -4.89
C SER A 141 -8.05 -5.49 -6.29
N LEU A 142 -8.42 -4.75 -7.34
CA LEU A 142 -8.00 -5.05 -8.71
C LEU A 142 -6.52 -4.80 -8.96
N GLY A 143 -5.89 -3.87 -8.25
CA GLY A 143 -4.44 -3.67 -8.32
C GLY A 143 -3.64 -4.78 -7.65
N TRP A 144 -4.27 -5.55 -6.76
CA TRP A 144 -3.62 -6.60 -5.97
C TRP A 144 -3.87 -8.03 -6.47
N ALA A 145 -5.00 -8.28 -7.13
CA ALA A 145 -5.40 -9.58 -7.68
C ALA A 145 -4.90 -9.80 -9.11
#